data_AF-A0A9D1NK71-F1
#
_entry.id   AF-A0A9D1NK71-F1
#
_cell.length_a   1.000
_cell.length_b   1.000
_cell.length_c   1.000
_cell.angle_alpha   90.00
_cell.angle_beta   90.00
_cell.angle_gamma   90.00
#
_symmetry.space_group_name_H-M   'P 1'
#
loop_
_entity.id
_entity.type
_entity.pdbx_description
1 polymer ?
#
loop_
_entity_poly.entity_id
_entity_poly.type
_entity_poly.pdbx_seq_one_letter_code
_entity_poly.pdbx_strand_id
1 'polypeptide(L)'
;MRTQAQETVPEKRRSRRFLAGVVCAALCAFSVFFAVPADAKSDAAAFSVATEETAAWNATLDDYFAGRLNARVPHTVLSRTPDVLTRLLADDGVPSTEMRIIINKSILDKTLGKTASKFTGEFHHVGETNLRALPAELADPVAVFDSAHGNGDKVVLTTLKDTESGESVIVAVAVATTRGHETVNAVSSVHGRRLGSFHKWMEDGLLRYFHTKKFPQWLDSVGVRNPRAAIPCGNGVLNEKDFSDFARDGAKRKNKSPNDGKEFRK
;
A
#
# COMPACT_ATOMS: atom_id res chain seq x y z
N MET A 1 -62.00 25.59 0.33
CA MET A 1 -63.23 24.90 -0.14
C MET A 1 -63.09 24.59 -1.63
N ARG A 2 -62.96 23.31 -1.99
CA ARG A 2 -63.50 22.66 -3.20
C ARG A 2 -62.81 21.30 -3.41
N THR A 3 -63.42 20.31 -2.77
CA THR A 3 -63.90 19.00 -3.27
C THR A 3 -63.08 18.25 -4.33
N GLN A 4 -62.77 17.00 -3.98
CA GLN A 4 -62.28 15.92 -4.83
C GLN A 4 -63.31 15.46 -5.89
N ALA A 5 -62.83 14.84 -6.96
CA ALA A 5 -63.57 13.82 -7.70
C ALA A 5 -62.59 12.74 -8.21
N GLN A 6 -62.85 11.50 -7.82
CA GLN A 6 -62.32 10.27 -8.42
C GLN A 6 -63.37 9.74 -9.41
N GLU A 7 -62.94 9.19 -10.55
CA GLU A 7 -63.66 8.18 -11.36
C GLU A 7 -62.62 7.42 -12.20
N THR A 8 -62.28 6.17 -11.86
CA THR A 8 -62.79 4.87 -12.36
C THR A 8 -62.23 4.39 -13.72
N VAL A 9 -61.74 3.14 -13.68
CA VAL A 9 -61.15 2.32 -14.76
C VAL A 9 -62.27 1.62 -15.55
N PRO A 10 -62.07 1.20 -16.82
CA PRO A 10 -62.08 -0.25 -17.05
C PRO A 10 -61.08 -0.77 -18.11
N GLU A 11 -61.00 -2.10 -18.06
CA GLU A 11 -60.05 -3.08 -18.58
C GLU A 11 -60.37 -3.59 -20.02
N LYS A 12 -59.38 -4.26 -20.63
CA LYS A 12 -59.43 -5.31 -21.68
C LYS A 12 -59.77 -4.92 -23.14
N ARG A 13 -58.83 -5.25 -24.05
CA ARG A 13 -59.07 -6.34 -25.03
C ARG A 13 -57.81 -6.90 -25.71
N ARG A 14 -57.82 -8.22 -25.80
CA ARG A 14 -56.89 -9.13 -26.49
C ARG A 14 -56.85 -8.90 -28.01
N SER A 15 -55.69 -9.17 -28.62
CA SER A 15 -55.61 -9.80 -29.94
C SER A 15 -54.63 -10.98 -29.88
N ARG A 16 -55.12 -12.14 -30.34
CA ARG A 16 -54.43 -13.43 -30.40
C ARG A 16 -53.95 -13.65 -31.83
N ARG A 17 -52.71 -14.17 -31.94
CA ARG A 17 -52.22 -15.24 -32.83
C ARG A 17 -52.39 -15.07 -34.35
N PHE A 18 -51.31 -15.23 -35.10
CA PHE A 18 -51.15 -16.40 -35.99
C PHE A 18 -49.67 -16.60 -36.36
N LEU A 19 -49.38 -17.82 -36.76
CA LEU A 19 -48.15 -18.59 -36.66
C LEU A 19 -47.64 -18.90 -38.08
N ALA A 20 -46.34 -18.77 -38.34
CA ALA A 20 -45.53 -19.51 -39.33
C ALA A 20 -44.09 -18.96 -39.19
N GLY A 21 -43.02 -19.70 -38.91
CA GLY A 21 -42.73 -21.08 -39.27
C GLY A 21 -41.76 -21.10 -40.46
N VAL A 22 -40.48 -20.74 -40.27
CA VAL A 22 -39.38 -21.10 -41.18
C VAL A 22 -38.10 -21.36 -40.36
N VAL A 23 -37.44 -22.43 -40.79
CA VAL A 23 -36.32 -23.18 -40.23
C VAL A 23 -34.96 -22.53 -40.57
N CYS A 24 -33.92 -22.95 -39.84
CA CYS A 24 -32.49 -22.90 -40.21
C CYS A 24 -31.75 -21.56 -40.04
N ALA A 25 -30.82 -21.50 -39.09
CA ALA A 25 -29.38 -21.59 -39.38
C ALA A 25 -28.58 -21.34 -38.09
N ALA A 26 -27.63 -22.24 -37.83
CA ALA A 26 -26.62 -22.09 -36.81
C ALA A 26 -25.82 -20.80 -37.04
N LEU A 27 -25.75 -19.94 -36.02
CA LEU A 27 -24.76 -18.87 -35.95
C LEU A 27 -24.22 -18.81 -34.52
N CYS A 28 -22.91 -18.99 -34.48
CA CYS A 28 -22.05 -19.17 -33.33
C CYS A 28 -22.37 -18.22 -32.17
N ALA A 29 -22.47 -18.79 -30.98
CA ALA A 29 -22.23 -18.04 -29.75
C ALA A 29 -20.80 -17.50 -29.83
N PHE A 30 -20.66 -16.21 -30.14
CA PHE A 30 -19.41 -15.48 -30.02
C PHE A 30 -19.20 -15.21 -28.52
N SER A 31 -18.87 -16.27 -27.78
CA SER A 31 -18.20 -16.13 -26.49
C SER A 31 -16.86 -15.49 -26.78
N VAL A 32 -16.79 -14.16 -26.67
CA VAL A 32 -15.51 -13.47 -26.53
C VAL A 32 -14.96 -13.90 -25.17
N PHE A 33 -14.32 -15.07 -25.14
CA PHE A 33 -13.30 -15.36 -24.16
C PHE A 33 -12.21 -14.32 -24.41
N PHE A 34 -12.30 -13.19 -23.70
CA PHE A 34 -11.11 -12.40 -23.43
C PHE A 34 -10.19 -13.32 -22.64
N ALA A 35 -9.30 -13.99 -23.34
CA ALA A 35 -8.14 -14.62 -22.75
C ALA A 35 -7.41 -13.50 -22.01
N VAL A 36 -7.54 -13.51 -20.68
CA VAL A 36 -6.69 -12.71 -19.80
C VAL A 36 -5.25 -13.11 -20.16
N PRO A 37 -4.41 -12.19 -20.66
CA PRO A 37 -3.06 -12.55 -21.05
C PRO A 37 -2.34 -13.08 -19.81
N ALA A 38 -1.72 -14.24 -19.97
CA ALA A 38 -1.00 -14.99 -18.94
C ALA A 38 0.33 -14.33 -18.51
N ASP A 39 0.40 -13.00 -18.56
CA ASP A 39 1.57 -12.20 -18.19
C ASP A 39 1.41 -11.52 -16.82
N ALA A 40 0.47 -11.96 -15.99
CA ALA A 40 0.32 -11.51 -14.61
C ALA A 40 1.43 -12.02 -13.66
N LYS A 41 2.55 -12.54 -14.19
CA LYS A 41 3.66 -13.11 -13.40
C LYS A 41 4.90 -12.22 -13.27
N SER A 42 4.95 -11.03 -13.88
CA SER A 42 6.22 -10.28 -13.96
C SER A 42 6.45 -9.17 -12.94
N ASP A 43 5.45 -8.70 -12.19
CA ASP A 43 5.63 -7.46 -11.39
C ASP A 43 5.65 -7.73 -9.88
N ALA A 44 5.02 -8.81 -9.41
CA ALA A 44 4.91 -9.14 -7.98
C ALA A 44 6.24 -9.60 -7.35
N ALA A 45 7.23 -9.97 -8.16
CA ALA A 45 8.53 -10.45 -7.68
C ALA A 45 9.54 -9.32 -7.38
N ALA A 46 9.30 -8.10 -7.88
CA ALA A 46 10.26 -7.00 -7.75
C ALA A 46 10.35 -6.45 -6.32
N PHE A 47 9.24 -6.51 -5.56
CA PHE A 47 9.11 -5.85 -4.25
C PHE A 47 8.75 -6.83 -3.12
N SER A 48 9.15 -8.10 -3.24
CA SER A 48 8.81 -9.14 -2.25
C SER A 48 9.72 -9.11 -1.02
N VAL A 49 9.14 -9.33 0.17
CA VAL A 49 9.87 -9.55 1.43
C VAL A 49 10.25 -11.03 1.56
N ALA A 50 11.44 -11.32 2.09
CA ALA A 50 11.86 -12.69 2.34
C ALA A 50 10.96 -13.38 3.37
N THR A 51 10.70 -14.69 3.20
CA THR A 51 9.86 -15.45 4.13
C THR A 51 10.44 -15.46 5.55
N GLU A 52 11.77 -15.54 5.68
CA GLU A 52 12.47 -15.50 6.97
C GLU A 52 12.27 -14.16 7.69
N GLU A 53 12.29 -13.06 6.95
CA GLU A 53 12.08 -11.71 7.46
C GLU A 53 10.63 -11.50 7.92
N THR A 54 9.67 -12.00 7.14
CA THR A 54 8.26 -12.07 7.53
C THR A 54 8.07 -12.90 8.81
N ALA A 55 8.76 -14.05 8.92
CA ALA A 55 8.68 -14.90 10.11
C ALA A 55 9.28 -14.23 11.35
N ALA A 56 10.42 -13.53 11.21
CA ALA A 56 11.04 -12.77 12.30
C ALA A 56 10.13 -11.62 12.79
N TRP A 57 9.47 -10.93 11.87
CA TRP A 57 8.49 -9.91 12.23
C TRP A 57 7.27 -10.52 12.95
N ASN A 58 6.76 -11.65 12.46
CA ASN A 58 5.66 -12.35 13.11
C ASN A 58 6.01 -12.81 14.53
N ALA A 59 7.21 -13.33 14.76
CA ALA A 59 7.68 -13.70 16.09
C ALA A 59 7.75 -12.49 17.03
N THR A 60 8.17 -11.33 16.52
CA THR A 60 8.15 -10.06 17.26
C THR A 60 6.73 -9.68 17.69
N LEU A 61 5.76 -9.83 16.79
CA LEU A 61 4.35 -9.59 17.12
C LEU A 61 3.80 -10.62 18.09
N ASP A 62 4.19 -11.90 17.98
CA ASP A 62 3.79 -12.94 18.92
C ASP A 62 4.27 -12.61 20.34
N ASP A 63 5.51 -12.15 20.49
CA ASP A 63 6.03 -11.67 21.78
C ASP A 63 5.34 -10.39 22.26
N TYR A 64 4.90 -9.52 21.35
CA TYR A 64 4.10 -8.34 21.69
C TYR A 64 2.75 -8.74 22.28
N PHE A 65 2.01 -9.62 21.61
CA PHE A 65 0.68 -10.05 22.06
C PHE A 65 0.76 -10.94 23.30
N ALA A 66 1.85 -11.68 23.48
CA ALA A 66 2.15 -12.41 24.71
C ALA A 66 2.62 -11.51 25.87
N GLY A 67 2.80 -10.20 25.65
CA GLY A 67 3.26 -9.26 26.69
C GLY A 67 4.73 -9.40 27.07
N ARG A 68 5.53 -10.13 26.27
CA ARG A 68 6.97 -10.38 26.51
C ARG A 68 7.88 -9.41 25.77
N LEU A 69 7.34 -8.61 24.85
CA LEU A 69 8.14 -7.69 24.04
C LEU A 69 8.82 -6.60 24.88
N ASN A 70 10.14 -6.49 24.74
CA ASN A 70 10.93 -5.49 25.44
C ASN A 70 10.61 -4.07 24.94
N ALA A 71 10.13 -3.21 25.84
CA ALA A 71 9.75 -1.83 25.53
C ALA A 71 10.94 -0.89 25.28
N ARG A 72 12.14 -1.24 25.76
CA ARG A 72 13.34 -0.36 25.74
C ARG A 72 14.17 -0.50 24.47
N VAL A 73 13.88 -1.52 23.66
CA VAL A 73 14.65 -1.85 22.46
C VAL A 73 13.77 -1.63 21.23
N PRO A 74 14.28 -0.98 20.17
CA PRO A 74 13.58 -0.94 18.90
C PRO A 74 13.60 -2.31 18.23
N HIS A 75 12.49 -2.69 17.60
CA HIS A 75 12.32 -3.98 16.94
C HIS A 75 12.41 -3.82 15.42
N THR A 76 13.05 -4.77 14.75
CA THR A 76 13.23 -4.74 13.30
C THR A 76 11.94 -5.14 12.59
N VAL A 77 11.42 -4.26 11.73
CA VAL A 77 10.34 -4.58 10.78
C VAL A 77 10.94 -5.14 9.50
N LEU A 78 11.98 -4.47 8.98
CA LEU A 78 12.77 -4.90 7.83
C LEU A 78 14.26 -4.71 8.13
N SER A 79 15.04 -5.72 7.79
CA SER A 79 16.50 -5.79 7.88
C SER A 79 17.22 -4.84 6.93
N ARG A 80 16.53 -4.34 5.92
CA ARG A 80 17.04 -3.35 4.95
C ARG A 80 15.93 -2.43 4.47
N THR A 81 16.30 -1.34 3.84
CA THR A 81 15.33 -0.43 3.23
C THR A 81 14.81 -1.03 1.92
N PRO A 82 13.49 -1.08 1.70
CA PRO A 82 12.90 -1.49 0.43
C PRO A 82 13.42 -0.71 -0.77
N ASP A 83 13.33 -1.30 -1.96
CA ASP A 83 13.90 -0.70 -3.17
C ASP A 83 13.20 0.62 -3.55
N VAL A 84 11.88 0.72 -3.36
CA VAL A 84 11.10 1.97 -3.56
C VAL A 84 11.65 3.09 -2.68
N LEU A 85 11.77 2.85 -1.36
CA LEU A 85 12.30 3.85 -0.44
C LEU A 85 13.79 4.13 -0.70
N THR A 86 14.59 3.12 -1.03
CA THR A 86 16.02 3.28 -1.32
C THR A 86 16.24 4.26 -2.47
N ARG A 87 15.48 4.12 -3.56
CA ARG A 87 15.56 5.03 -4.71
C ARG A 87 15.14 6.45 -4.33
N LEU A 88 14.00 6.60 -3.65
CA LEU A 88 13.50 7.92 -3.24
C LEU A 88 14.48 8.64 -2.34
N LEU A 89 15.12 7.91 -1.43
CA LEU A 89 16.13 8.45 -0.53
C LEU A 89 17.44 8.76 -1.26
N ALA A 90 17.82 7.99 -2.28
CA ALA A 90 18.97 8.29 -3.12
C ALA A 90 18.76 9.60 -3.91
N ASP A 91 17.55 9.84 -4.44
CA ASP A 91 17.20 11.11 -5.11
C ASP A 91 17.31 12.30 -4.14
N ASP A 92 17.10 12.08 -2.84
CA ASP A 92 17.29 13.08 -1.77
C ASP A 92 18.75 13.15 -1.24
N GLY A 93 19.68 12.37 -1.80
CA GLY A 93 21.08 12.32 -1.38
C GLY A 93 21.34 11.54 -0.08
N VAL A 94 20.40 10.72 0.37
CA VAL A 94 20.47 9.92 1.60
C VAL A 94 20.84 8.46 1.27
N PRO A 95 22.05 7.99 1.61
CA PRO A 95 22.41 6.59 1.41
C PRO A 95 21.65 5.71 2.42
N SER A 96 20.72 4.88 1.95
CA SER A 96 19.81 4.13 2.84
C SER A 96 19.72 2.63 2.59
N THR A 97 20.45 2.11 1.60
CA THR A 97 20.30 0.71 1.13
C THR A 97 20.45 -0.32 2.25
N GLU A 98 21.36 -0.09 3.19
CA GLU A 98 21.65 -1.02 4.31
C GLU A 98 20.96 -0.63 5.62
N MET A 99 20.21 0.48 5.64
CA MET A 99 19.51 0.92 6.84
C MET A 99 18.33 0.01 7.12
N ARG A 100 18.24 -0.49 8.35
CA ARG A 100 17.08 -1.24 8.86
C ARG A 100 15.87 -0.31 8.98
N ILE A 101 14.67 -0.86 8.81
CA ILE A 101 13.43 -0.23 9.27
C ILE A 101 13.05 -0.82 10.62
N ILE A 102 12.99 0.05 11.63
CA ILE A 102 12.68 -0.33 13.01
C ILE A 102 11.36 0.29 13.49
N ILE A 103 10.78 -0.29 14.53
CA ILE A 103 9.59 0.22 15.22
C ILE A 103 9.72 0.04 16.74
N ASN A 104 9.27 1.04 17.49
CA ASN A 104 9.24 0.96 18.95
C ASN A 104 7.92 0.34 19.42
N LYS A 105 7.94 -0.36 20.57
CA LYS A 105 6.72 -0.90 21.21
C LYS A 105 5.65 0.18 21.43
N SER A 106 6.05 1.40 21.80
CA SER A 106 5.11 2.50 22.02
C SER A 106 4.35 2.92 20.76
N ILE A 107 4.89 2.64 19.57
CA ILE A 107 4.17 2.83 18.31
C ILE A 107 3.15 1.71 18.14
N LEU A 108 3.51 0.45 18.40
CA LEU A 108 2.56 -0.68 18.38
C LEU A 108 1.39 -0.45 19.35
N ASP A 109 1.67 0.05 20.56
CA ASP A 109 0.64 0.37 21.55
C ASP A 109 -0.35 1.44 21.02
N LYS A 110 0.14 2.46 20.31
CA LYS A 110 -0.71 3.47 19.68
C LYS A 110 -1.50 2.91 18.50
N THR A 111 -0.83 2.15 17.64
CA THR A 111 -1.37 1.57 16.41
C THR A 111 -2.52 0.60 16.69
N LEU A 112 -2.44 -0.14 17.81
CA LEU A 112 -3.48 -1.05 18.30
C LEU A 112 -4.50 -0.39 19.25
N GLY A 113 -4.47 0.93 19.40
CA GLY A 113 -5.47 1.66 20.19
C GLY A 113 -5.34 1.49 21.70
N LYS A 114 -4.20 1.00 22.21
CA LYS A 114 -3.94 0.95 23.66
C LYS A 114 -3.61 2.33 24.22
N THR A 115 -3.22 3.27 23.38
CA THR A 115 -2.88 4.64 23.79
C THR A 115 -3.28 5.61 22.68
N ALA A 116 -3.91 6.72 23.07
CA ALA A 116 -4.27 7.78 22.15
C ALA A 116 -3.02 8.49 21.59
N SER A 117 -3.15 9.02 20.38
CA SER A 117 -2.17 9.94 19.81
C SER A 117 -2.02 11.17 20.70
N LYS A 118 -0.78 11.54 21.01
CA LYS A 118 -0.48 12.77 21.78
C LYS A 118 -0.84 14.05 21.04
N PHE A 119 -0.89 13.98 19.71
CA PHE A 119 -1.12 15.15 18.85
C PHE A 119 -2.59 15.34 18.53
N THR A 120 -3.32 14.25 18.26
CA THR A 120 -4.73 14.31 17.85
C THR A 120 -5.69 13.90 18.95
N GLY A 121 -5.24 13.19 20.00
CA GLY A 121 -6.10 12.61 21.02
C GLY A 121 -6.88 11.38 20.56
N GLU A 122 -6.75 10.99 19.29
CA GLU A 122 -7.49 9.87 18.68
C GLU A 122 -6.78 8.53 18.92
N PHE A 123 -7.57 7.46 19.02
CA PHE A 123 -7.08 6.09 19.02
C PHE A 123 -6.96 5.57 17.59
N HIS A 124 -5.97 4.72 17.34
CA HIS A 124 -5.81 4.04 16.05
C HIS A 124 -6.27 2.59 16.20
N HIS A 125 -6.84 2.03 15.14
CA HIS A 125 -7.39 0.68 15.16
C HIS A 125 -6.82 -0.11 13.99
N VAL A 126 -5.49 -0.20 13.91
CA VAL A 126 -4.82 -1.06 12.93
C VAL A 126 -4.61 -2.41 13.58
N GLY A 127 -5.51 -3.35 13.26
CA GLY A 127 -5.53 -4.69 13.85
C GLY A 127 -4.27 -5.52 13.60
N GLU A 128 -4.17 -6.63 14.33
CA GLU A 128 -3.03 -7.56 14.26
C GLU A 128 -2.73 -8.03 12.83
N THR A 129 -3.74 -8.47 12.09
CA THR A 129 -3.58 -8.95 10.70
C THR A 129 -2.91 -7.89 9.81
N ASN A 130 -3.29 -6.62 9.98
CA ASN A 130 -2.70 -5.51 9.23
C ASN A 130 -1.25 -5.27 9.64
N LEU A 131 -0.94 -5.35 10.94
CA LEU A 131 0.44 -5.24 11.43
C LEU A 131 1.34 -6.36 10.89
N ARG A 132 0.82 -7.59 10.76
CA ARG A 132 1.57 -8.72 10.18
C ARG A 132 1.90 -8.49 8.70
N ALA A 133 1.01 -7.80 7.97
CA ALA A 133 1.22 -7.44 6.57
C ALA A 133 2.17 -6.23 6.36
N LEU A 134 2.51 -5.50 7.43
CA LEU A 134 3.28 -4.26 7.35
C LEU A 134 4.61 -4.37 6.57
N PRO A 135 5.45 -5.42 6.72
CA PRO A 135 6.68 -5.53 5.94
C PRO A 135 6.42 -5.58 4.43
N ALA A 136 5.41 -6.35 4.00
CA ALA A 136 5.05 -6.49 2.59
C ALA A 136 4.49 -5.18 2.02
N GLU A 137 3.70 -4.45 2.80
CA GLU A 137 3.13 -3.16 2.41
C GLU A 137 4.18 -2.05 2.32
N LEU A 138 5.21 -2.10 3.16
CA LEU A 138 6.36 -1.20 3.06
C LEU A 138 7.26 -1.53 1.86
N ALA A 139 7.34 -2.81 1.50
CA ALA A 139 8.14 -3.25 0.37
C ALA A 139 7.50 -2.87 -0.97
N ASP A 140 6.18 -3.06 -1.07
CA ASP A 140 5.38 -2.80 -2.28
C ASP A 140 4.22 -1.83 -1.99
N PRO A 141 4.51 -0.53 -1.76
CA PRO A 141 3.51 0.44 -1.32
C PRO A 141 2.56 0.87 -2.45
N VAL A 142 1.40 1.41 -2.06
CA VAL A 142 0.45 2.03 -3.00
C VAL A 142 1.00 3.35 -3.53
N ALA A 143 1.54 4.17 -2.63
CA ALA A 143 2.19 5.44 -2.95
C ALA A 143 3.14 5.85 -1.82
N VAL A 144 4.08 6.74 -2.12
CA VAL A 144 4.96 7.36 -1.12
C VAL A 144 4.94 8.87 -1.32
N PHE A 145 4.73 9.58 -0.22
CA PHE A 145 4.72 11.04 -0.15
C PHE A 145 5.89 11.54 0.70
N ASP A 146 6.33 12.76 0.47
CA ASP A 146 7.14 13.47 1.44
C ASP A 146 6.32 13.91 2.65
N SER A 147 6.99 13.97 3.80
CA SER A 147 6.45 14.59 5.00
C SER A 147 6.22 16.07 4.76
N ALA A 148 4.99 16.52 5.05
CA ALA A 148 4.62 17.94 5.00
C ALA A 148 5.44 18.84 5.96
N HIS A 149 6.21 18.25 6.88
CA HIS A 149 7.09 18.99 7.78
C HIS A 149 8.45 19.36 7.15
N GLY A 150 8.73 18.93 5.92
CA GLY A 150 9.96 19.30 5.21
C GLY A 150 11.25 18.72 5.79
N ASN A 151 11.15 17.68 6.62
CA ASN A 151 12.29 17.08 7.32
C ASN A 151 12.91 15.88 6.58
N GLY A 152 12.53 15.64 5.34
CA GLY A 152 13.01 14.50 4.53
C GLY A 152 12.31 13.16 4.81
N ASP A 153 11.51 13.09 5.89
CA ASP A 153 10.73 11.90 6.23
C ASP A 153 9.74 11.52 5.12
N LYS A 154 9.38 10.24 5.08
CA LYS A 154 8.48 9.69 4.07
C LYS A 154 7.18 9.20 4.71
N VAL A 155 6.08 9.35 3.98
CA VAL A 155 4.77 8.83 4.35
C VAL A 155 4.37 7.79 3.31
N VAL A 156 4.29 6.54 3.73
CA VAL A 156 3.96 5.40 2.88
C VAL A 156 2.47 5.12 2.97
N LEU A 157 1.77 5.13 1.84
CA LEU A 157 0.38 4.69 1.73
C LEU A 157 0.33 3.18 1.45
N THR A 158 -0.42 2.46 2.28
CA THR A 158 -0.60 1.00 2.20
C THR A 158 -1.99 0.65 1.66
N THR A 159 -2.20 -0.62 1.33
CA THR A 159 -3.52 -1.16 0.98
C THR A 159 -4.40 -1.40 2.22
N LEU A 160 -3.81 -1.35 3.42
CA LEU A 160 -4.46 -1.66 4.69
C LEU A 160 -5.51 -0.61 5.06
N LYS A 161 -6.51 -1.06 5.83
CA LYS A 161 -7.60 -0.21 6.34
C LYS A 161 -7.64 -0.25 7.85
N ASP A 162 -7.83 0.90 8.47
CA ASP A 162 -8.12 0.99 9.90
C ASP A 162 -9.47 0.31 10.16
N THR A 163 -9.51 -0.62 11.12
CA THR A 163 -10.62 -1.56 11.27
C THR A 163 -11.87 -0.91 11.84
N GLU A 164 -11.76 0.28 12.43
CA GLU A 164 -12.90 1.01 12.98
C GLU A 164 -13.35 2.13 12.05
N SER A 165 -12.41 2.98 11.63
CA SER A 165 -12.73 4.16 10.79
C SER A 165 -12.91 3.83 9.31
N GLY A 166 -12.37 2.69 8.83
CA GLY A 166 -12.31 2.36 7.41
C GLY A 166 -11.31 3.22 6.61
N GLU A 167 -10.56 4.08 7.29
CA GLU A 167 -9.58 4.97 6.66
C GLU A 167 -8.39 4.18 6.10
N SER A 168 -7.74 4.74 5.08
CA SER A 168 -6.55 4.11 4.49
C SER A 168 -5.36 4.28 5.42
N VAL A 169 -4.65 3.19 5.72
CA VAL A 169 -3.53 3.23 6.67
C VAL A 169 -2.29 3.78 5.98
N ILE A 170 -1.67 4.74 6.66
CA ILE A 170 -0.35 5.27 6.31
C ILE A 170 0.68 4.84 7.34
N VAL A 171 1.93 4.76 6.88
CA VAL A 171 3.11 4.53 7.71
C VAL A 171 4.04 5.71 7.55
N ALA A 172 4.23 6.49 8.61
CA ALA A 172 5.23 7.54 8.62
C ALA A 172 6.59 6.94 9.00
N VAL A 173 7.60 7.19 8.16
CA VAL A 173 8.97 6.69 8.32
C VAL A 173 9.89 7.88 8.51
N ALA A 174 10.46 7.98 9.71
CA ALA A 174 11.54 8.90 10.02
C ALA A 174 12.85 8.39 9.41
N VAL A 175 13.41 9.17 8.50
CA VAL A 175 14.53 8.74 7.66
C VAL A 175 15.87 9.03 8.34
N ALA A 176 16.84 8.12 8.17
CA ALA A 176 18.23 8.29 8.61
C ALA A 176 18.36 8.81 10.06
N THR A 177 17.55 8.28 10.96
CA THR A 177 17.54 8.69 12.36
C THR A 177 18.61 7.92 13.14
N THR A 178 19.36 8.62 13.99
CA THR A 178 20.35 7.99 14.86
C THR A 178 19.65 7.33 16.06
N ARG A 179 19.94 6.06 16.31
CA ARG A 179 19.49 5.29 17.48
C ARG A 179 20.69 4.59 18.10
N GLY A 180 21.19 5.13 19.20
CA GLY A 180 22.45 4.67 19.78
C GLY A 180 23.60 4.94 18.81
N HIS A 181 24.30 3.88 18.38
CA HIS A 181 25.44 3.96 17.46
C HIS A 181 25.09 3.64 16.00
N GLU A 182 23.81 3.42 15.68
CA GLU A 182 23.37 3.06 14.34
C GLU A 182 22.45 4.13 13.74
N THR A 183 22.59 4.34 12.42
CA THR A 183 21.65 5.13 11.62
C THR A 183 20.64 4.19 10.98
N VAL A 184 19.35 4.43 11.24
CA VAL A 184 18.25 3.56 10.84
C VAL A 184 17.10 4.37 10.31
N ASN A 185 16.19 3.71 9.58
CA ASN A 185 14.88 4.26 9.28
C ASN A 185 13.91 3.81 10.39
N ALA A 186 13.13 4.72 10.95
CA ALA A 186 12.25 4.41 12.08
C ALA A 186 10.80 4.71 11.76
N VAL A 187 9.93 3.71 11.90
CA VAL A 187 8.48 3.91 11.85
C VAL A 187 8.08 4.81 13.02
N SER A 188 7.59 6.01 12.71
CA SER A 188 7.18 7.02 13.69
C SER A 188 5.70 6.97 13.99
N SER A 189 4.87 6.50 13.05
CA SER A 189 3.44 6.22 13.28
C SER A 189 2.88 5.27 12.22
N VAL A 190 1.85 4.51 12.60
CA VAL A 190 1.01 3.70 11.72
C VAL A 190 -0.44 3.93 12.12
N HIS A 191 -1.25 4.51 11.23
CA HIS A 191 -2.65 4.88 11.52
C HIS A 191 -3.46 5.12 10.26
N GLY A 192 -4.79 5.06 10.39
CA GLY A 192 -5.73 5.52 9.36
C GLY A 192 -5.57 7.01 9.08
N ARG A 193 -5.73 7.40 7.80
CA ARG A 193 -5.73 8.79 7.37
C ARG A 193 -6.92 9.11 6.48
N ARG A 194 -7.54 10.26 6.76
CA ARG A 194 -8.65 10.81 5.97
C ARG A 194 -8.25 11.16 4.54
N LEU A 195 -9.17 10.90 3.60
CA LEU A 195 -9.01 11.16 2.17
C LEU A 195 -8.55 12.61 1.87
N GLY A 196 -9.13 13.60 2.55
CA GLY A 196 -8.82 15.01 2.34
C GLY A 196 -7.34 15.37 2.58
N SER A 197 -6.62 14.61 3.43
CA SER A 197 -5.17 14.81 3.59
C SER A 197 -4.40 14.45 2.33
N PHE A 198 -4.77 13.37 1.65
CA PHE A 198 -4.09 12.95 0.43
C PHE A 198 -4.33 13.92 -0.72
N HIS A 199 -5.55 14.46 -0.86
CA HIS A 199 -5.83 15.51 -1.82
C HIS A 199 -4.90 16.70 -1.61
N LYS A 200 -4.80 17.18 -0.35
CA LYS A 200 -3.90 18.27 0.00
C LYS A 200 -2.43 17.93 -0.32
N TRP A 201 -1.95 16.74 0.03
CA TRP A 201 -0.57 16.35 -0.26
C TRP A 201 -0.26 16.24 -1.75
N MET A 202 -1.24 15.81 -2.57
CA MET A 202 -1.10 15.82 -4.01
C MET A 202 -1.08 17.25 -4.58
N GLU A 203 -1.95 18.13 -4.09
CA GLU A 203 -1.96 19.56 -4.46
C GLU A 203 -0.67 20.28 -4.04
N ASP A 204 -0.13 19.96 -2.86
CA ASP A 204 1.13 20.47 -2.34
C ASP A 204 2.36 19.86 -3.05
N GLY A 205 2.17 18.94 -4.00
CA GLY A 205 3.26 18.33 -4.79
C GLY A 205 4.13 17.34 -4.01
N LEU A 206 3.63 16.78 -2.91
CA LEU A 206 4.40 15.88 -2.04
C LEU A 206 4.46 14.44 -2.54
N LEU A 207 3.74 14.07 -3.60
CA LEU A 207 3.70 12.71 -4.12
C LEU A 207 4.99 12.40 -4.89
N ARG A 208 5.76 11.41 -4.42
CA ARG A 208 7.06 11.05 -5.00
C ARG A 208 7.05 9.69 -5.71
N TYR A 209 6.17 8.77 -5.30
CA TYR A 209 5.98 7.48 -5.95
C TYR A 209 4.51 7.06 -5.95
N PHE A 210 4.05 6.42 -7.02
CA PHE A 210 2.79 5.68 -7.01
C PHE A 210 2.91 4.35 -7.78
N HIS A 211 2.22 3.33 -7.31
CA HIS A 211 2.10 2.07 -8.03
C HIS A 211 0.97 2.16 -9.05
N THR A 212 1.25 1.93 -10.34
CA THR A 212 0.28 2.12 -11.45
C THR A 212 -0.97 1.25 -11.37
N LYS A 213 -0.95 0.13 -10.65
CA LYS A 213 -2.11 -0.76 -10.45
C LYS A 213 -2.83 -0.47 -9.14
N LYS A 214 -2.08 -0.41 -8.03
CA LYS A 214 -2.67 -0.23 -6.69
C LYS A 214 -3.22 1.17 -6.47
N PHE A 215 -2.55 2.21 -6.99
CA PHE A 215 -2.95 3.59 -6.76
C PHE A 215 -4.30 3.94 -7.41
N PRO A 216 -4.59 3.60 -8.68
CA PRO A 216 -5.92 3.77 -9.24
C PRO A 216 -6.99 2.97 -8.51
N GLN A 217 -6.72 1.70 -8.15
CA GLN A 217 -7.64 0.88 -7.36
C GLN A 217 -7.94 1.52 -6.00
N TRP A 218 -6.94 2.12 -5.37
CA TRP A 218 -7.11 2.85 -4.13
C TRP A 218 -7.99 4.10 -4.33
N LEU A 219 -7.75 4.90 -5.37
CA LEU A 219 -8.56 6.07 -5.72
C LEU A 219 -10.04 5.68 -5.95
N ASP A 220 -10.27 4.57 -6.64
CA ASP A 220 -11.61 3.99 -6.83
C ASP A 220 -12.24 3.62 -5.48
N SER A 221 -11.48 2.95 -4.60
CA SER A 221 -11.97 2.48 -3.29
C SER A 221 -12.37 3.61 -2.34
N VAL A 222 -11.75 4.79 -2.47
CA VAL A 222 -12.02 5.95 -1.62
C VAL A 222 -13.02 6.93 -2.25
N GLY A 223 -13.61 6.57 -3.40
CA GLY A 223 -14.72 7.32 -4.00
C GLY A 223 -14.31 8.62 -4.69
N VAL A 224 -13.09 8.72 -5.21
CA VAL A 224 -12.67 9.87 -6.01
C VAL A 224 -13.52 9.93 -7.29
N ARG A 225 -14.19 11.07 -7.55
CA ARG A 225 -15.10 11.23 -8.70
C ARG A 225 -14.42 11.10 -10.07
N ASN A 226 -13.12 11.43 -10.16
CA ASN A 226 -12.34 11.26 -11.39
C ASN A 226 -10.94 10.71 -11.08
N PRO A 227 -10.82 9.39 -10.86
CA PRO A 227 -9.56 8.74 -10.48
C PRO A 227 -8.45 8.93 -11.52
N ARG A 228 -8.79 8.87 -12.82
CA ARG A 228 -7.80 9.03 -13.90
C ARG A 228 -7.20 10.43 -13.95
N ALA A 229 -7.97 11.47 -13.68
CA ALA A 229 -7.45 12.83 -13.61
C ALA A 229 -6.63 13.12 -12.34
N ALA A 230 -6.81 12.30 -11.29
CA ALA A 230 -6.07 12.41 -10.04
C ALA A 230 -4.69 11.71 -10.10
N ILE A 231 -4.42 10.92 -11.14
CA ILE A 231 -3.09 10.34 -11.36
C ILE A 231 -2.16 11.49 -11.75
N PRO A 232 -1.08 11.77 -11.00
CA PRO A 232 -0.12 12.79 -11.38
C PRO A 232 0.50 12.45 -12.73
N CYS A 233 0.38 13.37 -13.69
CA CYS A 233 1.07 13.29 -14.97
C CYS A 233 2.13 14.39 -15.00
N GLY A 234 3.36 14.05 -14.64
CA GLY A 234 4.49 15.00 -14.62
C GLY A 234 5.84 14.29 -14.44
N ASN A 235 6.91 14.91 -14.94
CA ASN A 235 8.25 14.32 -15.08
C ASN A 235 9.05 14.10 -13.77
N GLY A 236 8.39 13.99 -12.61
CA GLY A 236 9.07 13.91 -11.31
C GLY A 236 8.52 12.89 -10.32
N VAL A 237 7.43 12.19 -10.66
CA VAL A 237 6.83 11.16 -9.78
C VAL A 237 7.18 9.78 -10.32
N LEU A 238 7.84 8.97 -9.50
CA LEU A 238 8.26 7.63 -9.87
C LEU A 238 7.09 6.65 -9.86
N ASN A 239 7.22 5.59 -10.64
CA ASN A 239 6.35 4.42 -10.63
C ASN A 239 7.18 3.15 -10.82
N GLU A 240 6.57 1.97 -10.68
CA GLU A 240 7.31 0.69 -10.69
C GLU A 240 8.16 0.46 -11.96
N LYS A 241 7.85 1.09 -13.10
CA LYS A 241 8.64 0.95 -14.33
C LYS A 241 10.01 1.63 -14.24
N ASP A 242 10.11 2.67 -13.41
CA ASP A 242 11.36 3.40 -13.13
C ASP A 242 12.35 2.60 -12.25
N PHE A 243 11.95 1.39 -11.83
CA PHE A 243 12.72 0.45 -11.01
C PHE A 243 13.19 -0.78 -11.79
N SER A 244 12.93 -0.86 -13.09
CA SER A 244 13.36 -1.97 -13.96
C SER A 244 14.88 -2.19 -13.95
N ASP A 245 15.68 -1.13 -13.75
CA ASP A 245 17.13 -1.22 -13.59
C ASP A 245 17.56 -1.68 -12.18
N PHE A 246 16.81 -1.29 -11.13
CA PHE A 246 17.06 -1.71 -9.74
C PHE A 246 16.88 -3.22 -9.56
N ALA A 247 15.91 -3.82 -10.27
CA ALA A 247 15.68 -5.26 -10.27
C ALA A 247 16.87 -6.05 -10.87
N ARG A 248 17.57 -5.50 -11.89
CA ARG A 248 18.80 -6.13 -12.43
C ARG A 248 19.93 -6.10 -11.41
N ASP A 249 20.05 -5.03 -10.64
CA ASP A 249 21.06 -4.93 -9.59
C ASP A 249 20.71 -5.79 -8.36
N GLY A 250 19.43 -5.90 -8.00
CA GLY A 250 18.94 -6.81 -6.97
C GLY A 250 19.20 -8.28 -7.30
N ALA A 251 18.98 -8.70 -8.55
CA ALA A 251 19.26 -10.06 -9.01
C ALA A 251 20.76 -10.37 -9.05
N LYS A 252 21.61 -9.41 -9.42
CA LYS A 252 23.08 -9.54 -9.29
C LYS A 252 23.52 -9.61 -7.82
N ARG A 253 22.85 -8.92 -6.92
CA ARG A 253 23.15 -8.91 -5.47
C ARG A 253 22.74 -10.22 -4.78
N LYS A 254 21.66 -10.90 -5.20
CA LYS A 254 21.32 -12.25 -4.70
C LYS A 254 22.36 -13.32 -5.07
N ASN A 255 23.13 -13.11 -6.15
CA ASN A 255 24.17 -14.03 -6.60
C ASN A 255 25.54 -13.80 -5.97
N LYS A 256 25.71 -12.76 -5.13
CA LYS A 256 26.95 -12.57 -4.37
C LYS A 256 26.86 -13.38 -3.07
N SER A 257 27.25 -14.66 -3.16
CA SER A 257 27.44 -15.53 -2.00
C SER A 257 28.37 -14.86 -0.98
N PRO A 258 28.15 -14.94 0.35
CA PRO A 258 29.00 -14.31 1.36
C PRO A 258 30.45 -14.81 1.45
N ASN A 259 30.92 -15.67 0.54
CA ASN A 259 32.16 -16.43 0.71
C ASN A 259 33.26 -16.13 -0.32
N ASP A 260 33.15 -15.06 -1.10
CA ASP A 260 34.14 -14.62 -2.09
C ASP A 260 35.22 -13.66 -1.50
N GLY A 261 35.50 -13.78 -0.19
CA GLY A 261 36.36 -12.82 0.53
C GLY A 261 37.36 -13.41 1.52
N LYS A 262 37.80 -14.67 1.39
CA LYS A 262 38.95 -15.18 2.17
C LYS A 262 39.96 -15.93 1.32
N GLU A 263 40.84 -15.17 0.68
CA GLU A 263 42.21 -15.62 0.39
C GLU A 263 43.20 -14.50 0.74
N PHE A 264 43.38 -14.25 2.05
CA PHE A 264 44.62 -13.63 2.51
C PHE A 264 45.69 -14.73 2.49
N ARG A 265 46.48 -14.74 1.41
CA ARG A 265 47.71 -15.53 1.35
C ARG A 265 48.69 -15.01 2.42
N LYS A 266 49.34 -15.97 3.08
CA LYS A 266 50.44 -15.79 4.04
C LYS A 266 51.65 -15.14 3.38
#